data_AF-S5LZM5-F1
#
_entry.id   AF-S5LZM5-F1
#
_cell.length_a   1.000
_cell.length_b   1.000
_cell.length_c   1.000
_cell.angle_alpha   90.00
_cell.angle_beta   90.00
_cell.angle_gamma   90.00
#
_symmetry.space_group_name_H-M   'P 1'
#
loop_
_entity.id
_entity.type
_entity.pdbx_description
1 polymer ?
#
loop_
_entity_poly.entity_id
_entity_poly.type
_entity_poly.pdbx_seq_one_letter_code
_entity_poly.pdbx_strand_id
1 'polypeptide(L)'
;MNNQLKNFNEIRTPFFKSLIFIMIESLIPGLLIWFTVGYDFEFSLISKLPNPNLGYVSLICTMFFLYTFLITLFMYKLKIHESDLFTYSCLITLVLITIILFGSFSKNTTLWIFIRFIGILATIIIFTPLFVFISVLFRNNEIKRNENYEITLAAFKKGEVIPSNKLIKAQRYQNYLLKKQIKQEELEKFKLELDEKIKRELVLQEKEQEQKRKNINSKLDKKEEKLRQKKQKD
;
A
#
# COMPACT_ATOMS: atom_id res chain seq x y z
N MET A 1 15.26 10.64 -13.36
CA MET A 1 13.82 10.79 -13.04
C MET A 1 12.91 10.18 -14.12
N ASN A 2 13.19 10.35 -15.42
CA ASN A 2 12.39 9.73 -16.51
C ASN A 2 12.33 8.19 -16.50
N ASN A 3 13.38 7.47 -16.08
CA ASN A 3 13.34 6.00 -16.06
C ASN A 3 12.38 5.41 -15.00
N GLN A 4 12.16 6.11 -13.88
CA GLN A 4 11.25 5.61 -12.85
C GLN A 4 9.77 5.77 -13.26
N LEU A 5 9.43 6.88 -13.92
CA LEU A 5 8.10 7.10 -14.49
C LEU A 5 7.82 6.19 -15.69
N LYS A 6 8.84 5.92 -16.52
CA LYS A 6 8.72 4.99 -17.65
C LYS A 6 8.47 3.55 -17.17
N ASN A 7 9.24 3.07 -16.18
CA ASN A 7 8.98 1.78 -15.56
C ASN A 7 7.60 1.71 -14.88
N PHE A 8 7.12 2.82 -14.30
CA PHE A 8 5.80 2.85 -13.66
C PHE A 8 4.64 2.68 -14.65
N ASN A 9 4.74 3.29 -15.84
CA ASN A 9 3.73 3.16 -16.90
C ASN A 9 3.79 1.80 -17.60
N GLU A 10 4.98 1.19 -17.70
CA GLU A 10 5.14 -0.16 -18.29
C GLU A 10 4.56 -1.28 -17.40
N ILE A 11 4.33 -1.01 -16.10
CA ILE A 11 3.87 -2.01 -15.11
C ILE A 11 2.33 -1.98 -14.93
N ARG A 12 1.61 -1.04 -15.56
CA ARG A 12 0.16 -0.86 -15.37
C ARG A 12 -0.63 -1.05 -16.64
N THR A 13 -1.88 -1.48 -16.49
CA THR A 13 -2.81 -1.53 -17.60
C THR A 13 -3.09 -0.10 -18.08
N PRO A 14 -2.98 0.21 -19.39
CA PRO A 14 -3.36 1.52 -19.92
C PRO A 14 -4.80 1.89 -19.51
N PHE A 15 -5.04 3.16 -19.18
CA PHE A 15 -6.31 3.61 -18.60
C PHE A 15 -7.55 3.14 -19.39
N PHE A 16 -7.59 3.38 -20.70
CA PHE A 16 -8.74 2.99 -21.53
C PHE A 16 -8.94 1.48 -21.59
N LYS A 17 -7.84 0.72 -21.59
CA LYS A 17 -7.89 -0.74 -21.55
C LYS A 17 -8.49 -1.21 -20.22
N SER A 18 -8.00 -0.67 -19.11
CA SER A 18 -8.55 -0.92 -17.78
C SER A 18 -10.04 -0.60 -17.70
N LEU A 19 -10.46 0.56 -18.23
CA LEU A 19 -11.87 0.95 -18.25
C LEU A 19 -12.75 -0.04 -19.03
N ILE A 20 -12.31 -0.52 -20.19
CA ILE A 20 -13.06 -1.52 -20.98
C ILE A 20 -13.22 -2.82 -20.17
N PHE A 21 -12.16 -3.31 -19.54
CA PHE A 21 -12.26 -4.52 -18.72
C PHE A 21 -13.16 -4.32 -17.51
N ILE A 22 -13.03 -3.19 -16.80
CA ILE A 22 -13.93 -2.85 -15.69
C ILE A 22 -15.40 -2.85 -16.14
N MET A 23 -15.68 -2.30 -17.33
CA MET A 23 -17.03 -2.29 -17.89
C MET A 23 -17.57 -3.71 -18.10
N ILE A 24 -16.78 -4.59 -18.72
CA ILE A 24 -17.20 -5.96 -19.06
C ILE A 24 -17.25 -6.87 -17.83
N GLU A 25 -16.26 -6.77 -16.96
CA GLU A 25 -16.09 -7.69 -15.83
C GLU A 25 -16.99 -7.32 -14.65
N SER A 26 -17.21 -6.02 -14.42
CA SER A 26 -17.87 -5.53 -13.21
C SER A 26 -19.07 -4.65 -13.47
N LEU A 27 -18.92 -3.56 -14.23
CA LEU A 27 -19.92 -2.50 -14.27
C LEU A 27 -21.19 -2.94 -15.01
N ILE A 28 -21.08 -3.46 -16.23
CA ILE A 28 -22.23 -3.93 -17.01
C ILE A 28 -22.94 -5.09 -16.30
N PRO A 29 -22.27 -6.17 -15.87
CA PRO A 29 -22.94 -7.26 -15.16
C PRO A 29 -23.58 -6.79 -13.85
N GLY A 30 -22.91 -5.94 -13.08
CA GLY A 30 -23.44 -5.44 -11.81
C GLY A 30 -24.66 -4.53 -12.00
N LEU A 31 -24.66 -3.65 -13.01
CA LEU A 31 -25.84 -2.86 -13.34
C LEU A 31 -27.00 -3.74 -13.82
N LEU A 32 -26.73 -4.76 -14.63
CA LEU A 32 -27.76 -5.71 -15.07
C LEU A 32 -28.39 -6.43 -13.88
N ILE A 33 -27.57 -6.89 -12.92
CA ILE A 33 -28.08 -7.52 -11.68
C ILE A 33 -28.88 -6.50 -10.87
N TRP A 34 -28.38 -5.27 -10.73
CA TRP A 34 -29.08 -4.23 -9.96
C TRP A 34 -30.44 -3.87 -10.57
N PHE A 35 -30.55 -3.72 -11.90
CA PHE A 35 -31.83 -3.45 -12.55
C PHE A 35 -32.79 -4.65 -12.53
N THR A 36 -32.27 -5.87 -12.59
CA THR A 36 -33.12 -7.08 -12.67
C THR A 36 -33.57 -7.59 -11.31
N VAL A 37 -32.72 -7.55 -10.29
CA VAL A 37 -32.99 -8.13 -8.96
C VAL A 37 -32.69 -7.17 -7.80
N GLY A 38 -32.52 -5.87 -8.09
CA GLY A 38 -32.36 -4.82 -7.07
C GLY A 38 -33.69 -4.28 -6.55
N TYR A 39 -33.71 -3.92 -5.27
CA TYR A 39 -34.92 -3.51 -4.53
C TYR A 39 -35.38 -2.08 -4.83
N ASP A 40 -34.60 -1.34 -5.63
CA ASP A 40 -34.84 0.08 -5.92
C ASP A 40 -35.84 0.30 -7.07
N PHE A 41 -36.15 -0.73 -7.85
CA PHE A 41 -36.95 -0.62 -9.07
C PHE A 41 -38.26 -1.40 -8.99
N GLU A 42 -39.36 -0.74 -9.35
CA GLU A 42 -40.69 -1.36 -9.42
C GLU A 42 -40.77 -2.47 -10.46
N PHE A 43 -40.00 -2.37 -11.55
CA PHE A 43 -39.93 -3.38 -12.61
C PHE A 43 -38.99 -4.56 -12.29
N SER A 44 -38.37 -4.58 -11.11
CA SER A 44 -37.46 -5.66 -10.73
C SER A 44 -38.19 -7.01 -10.64
N LEU A 45 -37.46 -8.09 -10.92
CA LEU A 45 -37.94 -9.46 -10.87
C LEU A 45 -37.89 -10.06 -9.45
N ILE A 46 -37.66 -9.24 -8.41
CA ILE A 46 -37.54 -9.71 -7.02
C ILE A 46 -38.81 -10.45 -6.58
N SER A 47 -39.98 -9.96 -6.96
CA SER A 47 -41.27 -10.57 -6.62
C SER A 47 -41.46 -11.97 -7.22
N LYS A 48 -40.65 -12.33 -8.23
CA LYS A 48 -40.63 -13.66 -8.85
C LYS A 48 -39.62 -14.61 -8.21
N LEU A 49 -38.78 -14.13 -7.29
CA LEU A 49 -37.85 -14.99 -6.56
C LEU A 49 -38.59 -15.77 -5.46
N PRO A 50 -38.11 -16.99 -5.11
CA PRO A 50 -38.69 -17.73 -4.00
C PRO A 50 -38.39 -17.05 -2.66
N ASN A 51 -39.32 -17.18 -1.71
CA ASN A 51 -39.10 -16.71 -0.35
C ASN A 51 -38.09 -17.62 0.39
N PRO A 52 -37.11 -17.05 1.13
CA PRO A 52 -36.87 -15.62 1.34
C PRO A 52 -36.07 -14.97 0.21
N ASN A 53 -36.62 -13.89 -0.39
CA ASN A 53 -36.03 -13.19 -1.54
C ASN A 53 -34.59 -12.71 -1.28
N LEU A 54 -34.32 -12.22 -0.05
CA LEU A 54 -33.00 -11.73 0.34
C LEU A 54 -31.89 -12.79 0.20
N GLY A 55 -32.20 -14.05 0.52
CA GLY A 55 -31.23 -15.14 0.41
C GLY A 55 -30.80 -15.39 -1.03
N TYR A 56 -31.76 -15.39 -1.96
CA TYR A 56 -31.47 -15.54 -3.39
C TYR A 56 -30.71 -14.35 -3.96
N VAL A 57 -31.07 -13.11 -3.58
CA VAL A 57 -30.32 -11.92 -4.01
C VAL A 57 -28.88 -11.96 -3.48
N SER A 58 -28.68 -12.35 -2.21
CA SER A 58 -27.34 -12.52 -1.64
C SER A 58 -26.52 -13.60 -2.37
N LEU A 59 -27.16 -14.70 -2.77
CA LEU A 59 -26.50 -15.74 -3.56
C LEU A 59 -26.12 -15.24 -4.95
N ILE A 60 -27.00 -14.50 -5.63
CA ILE A 60 -26.71 -13.88 -6.93
C ILE A 60 -25.53 -12.90 -6.82
N CYS A 61 -25.53 -12.03 -5.79
CA CYS A 61 -24.42 -11.13 -5.52
C CYS A 61 -23.11 -11.88 -5.24
N THR A 62 -23.16 -12.98 -4.49
CA THR A 62 -21.98 -13.82 -4.22
C THR A 62 -21.45 -14.45 -5.51
N MET A 63 -22.33 -14.99 -6.35
CA MET A 63 -21.97 -15.53 -7.66
C MET A 63 -21.40 -14.46 -8.59
N PHE A 64 -21.93 -13.24 -8.54
CA PHE A 64 -21.39 -12.11 -9.27
C PHE A 64 -19.97 -11.75 -8.81
N PHE A 65 -19.72 -11.70 -7.50
CA PHE A 65 -18.36 -11.50 -7.00
C PHE A 65 -17.39 -12.58 -7.47
N LEU A 66 -17.79 -13.86 -7.39
CA LEU A 66 -17.00 -14.98 -7.88
C LEU A 66 -16.76 -14.89 -9.39
N TYR A 67 -17.79 -14.55 -10.16
CA TYR A 67 -17.69 -14.32 -11.60
C TYR A 67 -16.64 -13.24 -11.90
N THR A 68 -16.73 -12.06 -11.28
CA THR A 68 -15.76 -10.97 -11.49
C THR A 68 -14.36 -11.44 -11.13
N PHE A 69 -14.17 -12.06 -9.97
CA PHE A 69 -12.85 -12.50 -9.54
C PHE A 69 -12.24 -13.53 -10.50
N LEU A 70 -13.04 -14.50 -10.95
CA LEU A 70 -12.59 -15.56 -11.86
C LEU A 70 -12.30 -15.03 -13.26
N ILE A 71 -13.13 -14.14 -13.81
CA ILE A 71 -12.89 -13.58 -15.14
C ILE A 71 -11.66 -12.68 -15.13
N THR A 72 -11.48 -11.84 -14.11
CA THR A 72 -10.26 -11.03 -13.94
C THR A 72 -9.03 -11.93 -13.79
N LEU A 73 -9.14 -13.06 -13.05
CA LEU A 73 -8.06 -14.03 -12.92
C LEU A 73 -7.71 -14.69 -14.25
N PHE A 74 -8.72 -15.06 -15.04
CA PHE A 74 -8.55 -15.65 -16.36
C PHE A 74 -7.88 -14.67 -17.33
N MET A 75 -8.37 -13.43 -17.40
CA MET A 75 -7.82 -12.38 -18.27
C MET A 75 -6.39 -11.98 -17.86
N TYR A 76 -6.11 -11.95 -16.55
CA TYR A 76 -4.75 -11.79 -16.02
C TYR A 76 -3.83 -12.94 -16.45
N LYS A 77 -4.29 -14.19 -16.34
CA LYS A 77 -3.51 -15.37 -16.77
C LYS A 77 -3.19 -15.34 -18.26
N LEU A 78 -4.09 -14.81 -19.09
CA LEU A 78 -3.87 -14.59 -20.51
C LEU A 78 -2.96 -13.38 -20.83
N LYS A 79 -2.47 -12.67 -19.81
CA LYS A 79 -1.67 -11.43 -19.93
C LYS A 79 -2.38 -10.34 -20.72
N ILE A 80 -3.72 -10.31 -20.67
CA ILE A 80 -4.50 -9.30 -21.36
C ILE A 80 -4.49 -8.01 -20.54
N HIS A 81 -4.45 -8.06 -19.22
CA HIS A 81 -4.27 -6.89 -18.36
C HIS A 81 -3.33 -7.21 -17.20
N GLU A 82 -2.89 -6.16 -16.51
CA GLU A 82 -2.00 -6.25 -15.37
C GLU A 82 -2.77 -6.55 -14.06
N SER A 83 -2.00 -6.87 -13.02
CA SER A 83 -2.53 -7.22 -11.69
C SER A 83 -3.30 -6.10 -10.96
N ASP A 84 -3.21 -4.85 -11.43
CA ASP A 84 -3.92 -3.70 -10.86
C ASP A 84 -5.45 -3.82 -11.02
N LEU A 85 -5.90 -4.48 -12.08
CA LEU A 85 -7.31 -4.66 -12.38
C LEU A 85 -8.07 -5.46 -11.31
N PHE A 86 -7.41 -6.37 -10.58
CA PHE A 86 -8.03 -7.05 -9.45
C PHE A 86 -8.54 -6.08 -8.39
N THR A 87 -7.79 -5.02 -8.11
CA THR A 87 -8.23 -3.99 -7.16
C THR A 87 -9.47 -3.28 -7.67
N TYR A 88 -9.46 -2.84 -8.93
CA TYR A 88 -10.56 -2.05 -9.49
C TYR A 88 -11.83 -2.88 -9.72
N SER A 89 -11.74 -4.02 -10.41
CA SER A 89 -12.89 -4.86 -10.73
C SER A 89 -13.56 -5.42 -9.46
N CYS A 90 -12.78 -5.92 -8.50
CA CYS A 90 -13.35 -6.49 -7.27
C CYS A 90 -13.97 -5.41 -6.36
N LEU A 91 -13.33 -4.24 -6.26
CA LEU A 91 -13.85 -3.14 -5.44
C LEU A 91 -15.15 -2.57 -6.02
N ILE A 92 -15.20 -2.33 -7.34
CA ILE A 92 -16.42 -1.86 -8.01
C ILE A 92 -17.54 -2.88 -7.87
N THR A 93 -17.23 -4.17 -8.03
CA THR A 93 -18.18 -5.26 -7.83
C THR A 93 -18.73 -5.26 -6.40
N LEU A 94 -17.89 -5.11 -5.38
CA LEU A 94 -18.36 -5.02 -3.99
C LEU A 94 -19.20 -3.76 -3.74
N VAL A 95 -18.84 -2.62 -4.32
CA VAL A 95 -19.66 -1.40 -4.22
C VAL A 95 -21.06 -1.63 -4.81
N LEU A 96 -21.15 -2.27 -5.99
CA LEU A 96 -22.43 -2.59 -6.61
C LEU A 96 -23.23 -3.61 -5.78
N ILE A 97 -22.57 -4.63 -5.22
CA ILE A 97 -23.21 -5.58 -4.30
C ILE A 97 -23.75 -4.86 -3.06
N THR A 98 -22.98 -3.96 -2.47
CA THR A 98 -23.41 -3.15 -1.33
C THR A 98 -24.65 -2.33 -1.71
N ILE A 99 -24.66 -1.67 -2.88
CA ILE A 99 -25.83 -0.93 -3.37
C ILE A 99 -27.07 -1.85 -3.46
N ILE A 100 -26.92 -3.01 -4.11
CA ILE A 100 -28.02 -3.97 -4.32
C ILE A 100 -28.59 -4.47 -2.99
N LEU A 101 -27.72 -4.91 -2.07
CA LEU A 101 -28.14 -5.50 -0.80
C LEU A 101 -28.72 -4.47 0.17
N PHE A 102 -28.18 -3.25 0.21
CA PHE A 102 -28.75 -2.19 1.03
C PHE A 102 -30.15 -1.79 0.60
N GLY A 103 -30.49 -1.94 -0.68
CA GLY A 103 -31.85 -1.76 -1.19
C GLY A 103 -32.88 -2.60 -0.42
N SER A 104 -32.50 -3.80 0.05
CA SER A 104 -33.43 -4.71 0.75
C SER A 104 -33.87 -4.23 2.14
N PHE A 105 -33.02 -3.47 2.83
CA PHE A 105 -33.22 -3.10 4.23
C PHE A 105 -33.84 -1.71 4.42
N SER A 106 -33.98 -0.94 3.34
CA SER A 106 -33.98 0.51 3.42
C SER A 106 -35.16 1.10 2.65
N LYS A 107 -36.11 1.70 3.37
CA LYS A 107 -37.16 2.54 2.77
C LYS A 107 -36.51 3.79 2.15
N ASN A 108 -37.00 4.23 0.99
CA ASN A 108 -36.52 5.41 0.26
C ASN A 108 -36.83 6.73 0.99
N THR A 109 -36.18 6.93 2.12
CA THR A 109 -36.23 8.17 2.91
C THR A 109 -34.83 8.78 2.98
N THR A 110 -34.73 10.09 3.15
CA THR A 110 -33.46 10.84 3.10
C THR A 110 -32.39 10.29 4.06
N LEU A 111 -32.79 9.95 5.29
CA LEU A 111 -31.87 9.39 6.31
C LEU A 111 -31.27 8.06 5.85
N TRP A 112 -32.09 7.21 5.26
CA TRP A 112 -31.67 5.89 4.79
C TRP A 112 -30.74 5.98 3.58
N ILE A 113 -30.97 6.93 2.66
CA ILE A 113 -30.04 7.23 1.55
C ILE A 113 -28.67 7.65 2.10
N PHE A 114 -28.65 8.49 3.14
CA PHE A 114 -27.41 8.89 3.80
C PHE A 114 -26.66 7.71 4.43
N ILE A 115 -27.37 6.79 5.10
CA ILE A 115 -26.79 5.56 5.64
C ILE A 115 -26.20 4.67 4.52
N ARG A 116 -26.89 4.54 3.37
CA ARG A 116 -26.37 3.80 2.21
C ARG A 116 -25.05 4.38 1.71
N PHE A 117 -24.96 5.71 1.61
CA PHE A 117 -23.74 6.39 1.20
C PHE A 117 -22.58 6.12 2.17
N ILE A 118 -22.82 6.16 3.48
CA ILE A 118 -21.82 5.80 4.50
C ILE A 118 -21.40 4.33 4.36
N GLY A 119 -22.35 3.42 4.12
CA GLY A 119 -22.07 1.99 3.92
C GLY A 119 -21.16 1.73 2.70
N ILE A 120 -21.38 2.44 1.60
CA ILE A 120 -20.52 2.37 0.41
C ILE A 120 -19.11 2.89 0.73
N LEU A 121 -18.99 4.05 1.39
CA LEU A 121 -17.69 4.59 1.80
C LEU A 121 -16.94 3.63 2.74
N ALA A 122 -17.63 3.06 3.72
CA ALA A 122 -17.06 2.05 4.61
C ALA A 122 -16.57 0.82 3.84
N THR A 123 -17.35 0.33 2.87
CA THR A 123 -16.96 -0.78 1.99
C THR A 123 -15.66 -0.44 1.25
N ILE A 124 -15.56 0.75 0.66
CA ILE A 124 -14.35 1.18 -0.05
C ILE A 124 -13.15 1.22 0.89
N ILE A 125 -13.27 1.85 2.05
CA ILE A 125 -12.17 2.00 3.02
C ILE A 125 -11.68 0.64 3.54
N ILE A 126 -12.61 -0.26 3.88
CA ILE A 126 -12.29 -1.57 4.47
C ILE A 126 -11.68 -2.52 3.44
N PHE A 127 -12.22 -2.57 2.23
CA PHE A 127 -11.83 -3.56 1.23
C PHE A 127 -10.71 -3.11 0.29
N THR A 128 -10.44 -1.81 0.16
CA THR A 128 -9.33 -1.33 -0.68
C THR A 128 -7.97 -1.93 -0.25
N PRO A 129 -7.57 -1.92 1.04
CA PRO A 129 -6.31 -2.55 1.46
C PRO A 129 -6.24 -4.04 1.13
N LEU A 130 -7.36 -4.76 1.27
CA LEU A 130 -7.45 -6.18 0.95
C LEU A 130 -7.13 -6.45 -0.52
N PHE A 131 -7.76 -5.71 -1.45
CA PHE A 131 -7.53 -5.96 -2.87
C PHE A 131 -6.19 -5.41 -3.36
N VAL A 132 -5.71 -4.30 -2.80
CA VAL A 132 -4.34 -3.83 -3.06
C VAL A 132 -3.34 -4.91 -2.66
N PHE A 133 -3.54 -5.57 -1.51
CA PHE A 133 -2.70 -6.68 -1.10
C PHE A 133 -2.76 -7.85 -2.10
N ILE A 134 -3.95 -8.23 -2.57
CA ILE A 134 -4.12 -9.26 -3.61
C ILE A 134 -3.37 -8.89 -4.90
N SER A 135 -3.54 -7.66 -5.40
CA SER A 135 -2.82 -7.17 -6.58
C SER A 135 -1.30 -7.21 -6.38
N VAL A 136 -0.79 -6.82 -5.20
CA VAL A 136 0.63 -6.90 -4.88
C VAL A 136 1.14 -8.34 -4.86
N LEU A 137 0.36 -9.30 -4.35
CA LEU A 137 0.72 -10.72 -4.37
C LEU A 137 0.87 -11.26 -5.80
N PHE A 138 -0.11 -10.98 -6.67
CA PHE A 138 -0.04 -11.38 -8.09
C PHE A 138 1.16 -10.75 -8.78
N ARG A 139 1.37 -9.45 -8.59
CA ARG A 139 2.54 -8.74 -9.13
C ARG A 139 3.86 -9.33 -8.66
N ASN A 140 3.98 -9.65 -7.37
CA ASN A 140 5.20 -10.22 -6.82
C ASN A 140 5.49 -11.61 -7.40
N ASN A 141 4.46 -12.42 -7.64
CA ASN A 141 4.61 -13.72 -8.29
C ASN A 141 5.08 -13.57 -9.74
N GLU A 142 4.59 -12.57 -10.45
CA GLU A 142 5.02 -12.26 -11.81
C GLU A 142 6.47 -11.79 -11.88
N ILE A 143 6.87 -10.87 -11.00
CA ILE A 143 8.26 -10.42 -10.90
C ILE A 143 9.19 -11.60 -10.66
N LYS A 144 8.89 -12.47 -9.68
CA LYS A 144 9.69 -13.67 -9.39
C LYS A 144 9.80 -14.61 -10.58
N ARG A 145 8.73 -14.76 -11.35
CA ARG A 145 8.71 -15.58 -12.56
C ARG A 145 9.60 -14.99 -13.64
N ASN A 146 9.52 -13.69 -13.88
CA ASN A 146 10.34 -13.00 -14.88
C ASN A 146 11.82 -13.04 -14.51
N GLU A 147 12.17 -12.80 -13.24
CA GLU A 147 13.54 -12.97 -12.76
C GLU A 147 14.08 -14.39 -12.98
N ASN A 148 13.27 -15.42 -12.70
CA ASN A 148 13.69 -16.80 -12.95
C ASN A 148 13.95 -17.05 -14.45
N TYR A 149 13.12 -16.48 -15.33
CA TYR A 149 13.33 -16.56 -16.77
C TYR A 149 14.61 -15.85 -17.20
N GLU A 150 14.90 -14.67 -16.67
CA GLU A 150 16.14 -13.93 -16.96
C GLU A 150 17.38 -14.71 -16.53
N ILE A 151 17.37 -15.29 -15.33
CA ILE A 151 18.46 -16.14 -14.84
C ILE A 151 18.67 -17.34 -15.76
N THR A 152 17.58 -17.99 -16.17
CA THR A 152 17.62 -19.16 -17.06
C THR A 152 18.16 -18.78 -18.44
N LEU A 153 17.70 -17.66 -18.99
CA LEU A 153 18.11 -17.15 -20.29
C LEU A 153 19.57 -16.68 -20.29
N ALA A 154 20.04 -16.09 -19.18
CA ALA A 154 21.44 -15.72 -19.01
C ALA A 154 22.35 -16.96 -18.96
N ALA A 155 21.97 -18.00 -18.21
CA ALA A 155 22.70 -19.26 -18.16
C ALA A 155 22.76 -19.92 -19.55
N PHE A 156 21.62 -19.95 -20.26
CA PHE A 156 21.54 -20.47 -21.63
C PHE A 156 22.46 -19.71 -22.59
N LYS A 157 22.45 -18.37 -22.57
CA LYS A 157 23.32 -17.53 -23.42
C LYS A 157 24.81 -17.74 -23.15
N LYS A 158 25.18 -18.09 -21.92
CA LYS A 158 26.57 -18.36 -21.53
C LYS A 158 27.00 -19.82 -21.76
N GLY A 159 26.08 -20.69 -22.17
CA GLY A 159 26.33 -22.14 -22.25
C GLY A 159 26.50 -22.81 -20.88
N GLU A 160 26.06 -22.16 -19.81
CA GLU A 160 26.11 -22.69 -18.44
C GLU A 160 24.93 -23.65 -18.19
N VAL A 161 25.08 -24.54 -17.21
CA VAL A 161 24.00 -25.45 -16.79
C VAL A 161 22.81 -24.63 -16.29
N ILE A 162 21.63 -24.86 -16.86
CA ILE A 162 20.40 -24.16 -16.47
C ILE A 162 20.11 -24.44 -14.98
N PRO A 163 20.08 -23.42 -14.13
CA PRO A 163 19.93 -23.63 -12.69
C PRO A 163 18.52 -24.12 -12.35
N SER A 164 18.44 -25.13 -11.47
CA SER A 164 17.15 -25.60 -10.97
C SER A 164 16.46 -24.53 -10.11
N ASN A 165 15.13 -24.59 -10.02
CA ASN A 165 14.35 -23.69 -9.14
C ASN A 165 14.82 -23.71 -7.66
N LYS A 166 15.33 -24.85 -7.18
CA LYS A 166 15.92 -24.97 -5.84
C LYS A 166 17.21 -24.16 -5.72
N LEU A 167 18.06 -24.21 -6.74
CA LEU A 167 19.32 -23.48 -6.79
C LEU A 167 19.09 -21.96 -6.87
N ILE A 168 18.12 -21.52 -7.68
CA ILE A 168 17.72 -20.10 -7.75
C ILE A 168 17.21 -19.61 -6.37
N LYS A 169 16.40 -20.42 -5.66
CA LYS A 169 15.94 -20.08 -4.30
C LYS A 169 17.11 -19.99 -3.30
N ALA A 170 18.06 -20.92 -3.37
CA ALA A 170 19.24 -20.90 -2.51
C ALA A 170 20.10 -19.66 -2.75
N GLN A 171 20.35 -19.30 -4.01
CA GLN A 171 21.07 -18.07 -4.37
C GLN A 171 20.37 -16.81 -3.86
N ARG A 172 19.04 -16.74 -3.99
CA ARG A 172 18.26 -15.63 -3.42
C ARG A 172 18.42 -15.52 -1.90
N TYR A 173 18.37 -16.66 -1.20
CA TYR A 173 18.55 -16.68 0.25
C TYR A 173 19.97 -16.26 0.66
N GLN A 174 20.99 -16.72 -0.06
CA GLN A 174 22.38 -16.31 0.15
C GLN A 174 22.56 -14.79 -0.05
N ASN A 175 22.00 -14.24 -1.14
CA ASN A 175 22.03 -12.80 -1.39
C ASN A 175 21.30 -12.00 -0.31
N TYR A 176 20.20 -12.53 0.23
CA TYR A 176 19.48 -11.93 1.34
C TYR A 176 20.36 -11.90 2.62
N LEU A 177 21.02 -13.01 2.95
CA LEU A 177 21.92 -13.09 4.10
C LEU A 177 23.08 -12.08 3.97
N LEU A 178 23.69 -12.00 2.79
CA LEU A 178 24.78 -11.07 2.52
C LEU A 178 24.34 -9.61 2.65
N LYS A 179 23.17 -9.25 2.10
CA LYS A 179 22.58 -7.90 2.28
C LYS A 179 22.26 -7.59 3.74
N LYS A 180 21.84 -8.59 4.51
CA LYS A 180 21.57 -8.43 5.95
C LYS A 180 22.86 -8.15 6.72
N GLN A 181 23.95 -8.85 6.40
CA GLN A 181 25.27 -8.60 6.99
C GLN A 181 25.78 -7.20 6.67
N ILE A 182 25.74 -6.79 5.39
CA ILE A 182 26.14 -5.43 4.99
C ILE A 182 25.34 -4.36 5.75
N LYS A 183 24.02 -4.52 5.87
CA LYS A 183 23.19 -3.59 6.65
C LYS A 183 23.57 -3.55 8.13
N GLN A 184 23.99 -4.67 8.71
CA GLN A 184 24.45 -4.70 10.10
C GLN A 184 25.77 -3.95 10.24
N GLU A 185 26.72 -4.17 9.34
CA GLU A 185 28.00 -3.44 9.31
C GLU A 185 27.80 -1.93 9.11
N GLU A 186 26.89 -1.53 8.20
CA GLU A 186 26.51 -0.13 8.01
C GLU A 186 25.90 0.48 9.28
N LEU A 187 25.03 -0.27 9.97
CA LEU A 187 24.40 0.18 11.21
C LEU A 187 25.44 0.33 12.34
N GLU A 188 26.42 -0.57 12.41
CA GLU A 188 27.51 -0.48 13.39
C GLU A 188 28.42 0.71 13.13
N LYS A 189 28.81 0.95 11.87
CA LYS A 189 29.55 2.16 11.48
C LYS A 189 28.77 3.42 11.83
N PHE A 190 27.47 3.45 11.51
CA PHE A 190 26.61 4.58 11.83
C PHE A 190 26.52 4.85 13.34
N LYS A 191 26.44 3.80 14.18
CA LYS A 191 26.48 3.94 15.64
C LYS A 191 27.79 4.54 16.13
N LEU A 192 28.93 4.08 15.61
CA LEU A 192 30.24 4.62 15.96
C LEU A 192 30.36 6.10 15.58
N GLU A 193 29.92 6.47 14.37
CA GLU A 193 29.90 7.86 13.92
C GLU A 193 28.99 8.73 14.80
N LEU A 194 27.83 8.21 15.21
CA LEU A 194 26.90 8.92 16.09
C LEU A 194 27.52 9.13 17.49
N ASP A 195 28.14 8.10 18.07
CA ASP A 195 28.80 8.18 19.38
C ASP A 195 29.96 9.19 19.37
N GLU A 196 30.75 9.22 18.30
CA GLU A 196 31.78 10.24 18.12
C GLU A 196 31.19 11.64 18.04
N LYS A 197 30.10 11.82 17.30
CA LYS A 197 29.43 13.11 17.17
C LYS A 197 28.90 13.60 18.52
N ILE A 198 28.26 12.71 19.29
CA ILE A 198 27.77 13.02 20.64
C ILE A 198 28.92 13.42 21.56
N LYS A 199 30.04 12.69 21.55
CA LYS A 199 31.22 13.04 22.36
C LYS A 199 31.78 14.41 21.98
N ARG A 200 31.88 14.73 20.69
CA ARG A 200 32.35 16.05 20.23
C ARG A 200 31.42 17.17 20.69
N GLU A 201 30.11 16.98 20.58
CA GLU A 201 29.11 17.96 21.03
C GLU A 201 29.16 18.17 22.54
N LEU A 202 29.32 17.10 23.34
CA LEU A 202 29.48 17.21 24.79
C LEU A 202 30.72 18.01 25.19
N VAL A 203 31.88 17.74 24.57
CA VAL A 203 33.12 18.50 24.83
C VAL A 203 32.97 19.98 24.44
N LEU A 204 32.27 20.27 23.34
CA LEU A 204 31.95 21.64 22.94
C LEU A 204 31.06 22.34 23.99
N GLN A 205 30.01 21.67 24.47
CA GLN A 205 29.13 22.21 25.52
C GLN A 205 29.88 22.46 26.84
N GLU A 206 30.75 21.53 27.25
CA GLU A 206 31.57 21.70 28.46
C GLU A 206 32.51 22.91 28.34
N LYS A 207 33.18 23.08 27.20
CA LYS A 207 34.04 24.26 26.94
C LYS A 207 33.25 25.57 26.96
N GLU A 208 32.06 25.60 26.34
CA GLU A 208 31.19 26.76 26.37
C GLU A 208 30.73 27.11 27.79
N GLN A 209 30.40 26.10 28.60
CA GLN A 209 30.03 26.30 30.01
C GLN A 209 31.21 26.82 30.84
N GLU A 210 32.40 26.27 30.65
CA GLU A 210 33.61 26.72 31.33
C GLU A 210 33.95 28.17 30.97
N GLN A 211 33.80 28.54 29.69
CA GLN A 211 34.02 29.91 29.23
C GLN A 211 32.96 30.88 29.77
N LYS A 212 31.70 30.46 29.86
CA LYS A 212 30.64 31.23 30.56
C LYS A 212 30.99 31.44 32.03
N ARG A 213 31.46 30.40 32.75
CA ARG A 213 31.90 30.51 34.15
C ARG A 213 33.07 31.48 34.30
N LYS A 214 34.11 31.40 33.45
CA LYS A 214 35.25 32.35 33.45
C LYS A 214 34.79 33.80 33.21
N ASN A 215 33.86 34.00 32.28
CA ASN A 215 33.29 35.32 32.01
C ASN A 215 32.45 35.87 33.18
N ILE A 216 31.74 35.01 33.91
CA ILE A 216 31.00 35.41 35.12
C ILE A 216 31.97 35.77 36.25
N ASN A 217 32.96 34.92 36.52
CA ASN A 217 33.94 35.17 37.58
C ASN A 217 34.73 36.45 37.33
N SER A 218 35.24 36.68 36.12
CA SER A 218 35.93 37.93 35.78
C SER A 218 35.03 39.18 35.93
N LYS A 219 33.72 39.08 35.69
CA LYS A 219 32.77 40.17 35.97
C LYS A 219 32.56 40.39 37.46
N LEU A 220 32.52 39.32 38.26
CA LEU A 220 32.41 39.40 39.72
C LEU A 220 33.69 39.97 40.34
N ASP A 221 34.87 39.52 39.90
CA ASP A 221 36.17 40.03 40.35
C ASP A 221 36.30 41.53 40.08
N LYS A 222 35.94 41.99 38.87
CA LYS A 222 35.90 43.42 38.52
C LYS A 222 34.91 44.22 39.39
N LYS A 223 33.83 43.61 39.86
CA LYS A 223 32.87 44.26 40.78
C LYS A 223 33.45 44.34 42.20
N GLU A 224 34.08 43.27 42.69
CA GLU A 224 34.77 43.26 43.98
C GLU A 224 35.91 44.28 44.04
N GLU A 225 36.73 44.34 42.99
CA GLU A 225 37.87 45.25 42.92
C GLU A 225 37.41 46.72 42.97
N LYS A 226 36.33 47.06 42.25
CA LYS A 226 35.68 48.37 42.35
C LYS A 226 35.14 48.66 43.76
N LEU A 227 34.59 47.67 44.46
CA LEU A 227 34.11 47.84 45.84
C LEU A 227 35.26 48.04 46.83
N ARG A 228 36.36 47.30 46.69
CA ARG A 228 37.57 47.47 47.51
C ARG A 228 38.21 48.84 47.30
N GLN A 229 38.29 49.30 46.05
CA GLN A 229 38.79 50.65 45.72
C GLN A 229 37.90 51.76 46.27
N LYS A 230 36.57 51.56 46.35
CA LYS A 230 35.66 52.51 47.01
C LYS A 230 35.88 52.55 48.52
N LYS A 231 35.98 51.39 49.18
CA LYS A 231 36.26 51.29 50.62
C LYS A 231 37.64 51.81 51.06
N GLN A 232 38.61 51.92 50.14
CA GLN A 232 39.92 52.53 50.41
C GLN A 232 39.95 54.05 50.21
N LYS A 233 38.87 54.64 49.65
CA LYS A 233 38.74 56.09 49.42
C LYS A 233 37.84 56.79 50.45
N ASP A 234 37.17 56.02 51.30
CA ASP A 234 36.48 56.48 52.51
C ASP A 234 37.39 56.24 53.72
#